data_AF-A0AAV0E6C2-F1
#
_entry.id   AF-A0AAV0E6C2-F1
#
_cell.length_a   1.000
_cell.length_b   1.000
_cell.length_c   1.000
_cell.angle_alpha   90.00
_cell.angle_beta   90.00
_cell.angle_gamma   90.00
#
_symmetry.space_group_name_H-M   'P 1'
#
loop_
_entity.id
_entity.type
_entity.pdbx_description
1 polymer ?
#
loop_
_entity_poly.entity_id
_entity_poly.type
_entity_poly.pdbx_seq_one_letter_code
_entity_poly.pdbx_strand_id
1 'polypeptide(L)'
;MIGNGILNDDTDIKGLFDYLWSHALISDETHLGLQKYCLTNSSSKECSDFSNAMDTEIGDNIDPYNIYGPLCLDSNSSSTEIKNKKIYGYYPCGSHYVRKYLNLPKVQEALHANTTKLPFPWSTCSPVITQWIDSPPSMIPIYKRLIASRLQILMF
;
A
#
# COMPACT_ATOMS: atom_id res chain seq x y z
N MET A 1 -14.82 -7.87 -9.33
CA MET A 1 -14.36 -6.47 -9.39
C MET A 1 -13.08 -6.38 -8.58
N ILE A 2 -12.08 -5.64 -9.04
CA ILE A 2 -10.76 -5.51 -8.42
C ILE A 2 -10.42 -4.02 -8.40
N GLY A 3 -10.17 -3.47 -7.20
CA GLY A 3 -9.81 -2.06 -7.02
C GLY A 3 -8.32 -1.90 -6.74
N ASN A 4 -7.60 -1.09 -7.52
CA ASN A 4 -6.17 -0.77 -7.38
C ASN A 4 -5.29 -1.99 -7.04
N GLY A 5 -5.61 -3.16 -7.60
CA GLY A 5 -4.92 -4.41 -7.28
C GLY A 5 -3.62 -4.57 -8.07
N ILE A 6 -2.65 -5.26 -7.47
CA ILE A 6 -1.47 -5.75 -8.19
C ILE A 6 -1.94 -6.77 -9.24
N LEU A 7 -1.52 -6.57 -10.48
CA LEU A 7 -1.94 -7.32 -11.66
C LEU A 7 -0.76 -8.07 -12.28
N ASN A 8 0.35 -7.37 -12.47
CA ASN A 8 1.51 -7.87 -13.18
C ASN A 8 2.75 -7.08 -12.75
N ASP A 9 3.60 -7.71 -11.95
CA ASP A 9 4.72 -7.07 -11.25
C ASP A 9 5.57 -6.22 -12.20
N ASP A 10 5.93 -6.75 -13.38
CA ASP A 10 6.76 -6.06 -14.37
C ASP A 10 6.17 -4.71 -14.82
N THR A 11 4.86 -4.67 -15.09
CA THR A 11 4.20 -3.45 -15.55
C THR A 11 3.81 -2.54 -14.40
N ASP A 12 3.49 -3.12 -13.25
CA ASP A 12 3.07 -2.37 -12.08
C ASP A 12 4.27 -1.63 -11.46
N ILE A 13 5.44 -2.27 -11.38
CA ILE A 13 6.69 -1.64 -10.93
C ILE A 13 7.11 -0.53 -11.89
N LYS A 14 7.07 -0.79 -13.20
CA LYS A 14 7.37 0.25 -14.19
C LYS A 14 6.40 1.43 -14.07
N GLY A 15 5.11 1.14 -13.93
CA GLY A 15 4.06 2.14 -13.76
C GLY A 15 4.26 2.98 -12.49
N LEU A 16 4.73 2.36 -11.40
CA LEU A 16 5.07 3.08 -10.17
C LEU A 16 6.19 4.10 -10.41
N PHE A 17 7.28 3.71 -11.05
CA PHE A 17 8.39 4.63 -11.33
C PHE A 17 7.95 5.79 -12.23
N ASP A 18 7.19 5.51 -13.29
CA ASP A 18 6.65 6.54 -14.19
C ASP A 18 5.65 7.46 -13.47
N TYR A 19 4.85 6.92 -12.55
CA TYR A 19 3.90 7.68 -11.74
C TYR A 19 4.62 8.66 -10.81
N LEU A 20 5.60 8.17 -10.03
CA LEU A 20 6.36 9.01 -9.10
C LEU A 20 7.06 10.17 -9.84
N TRP A 21 7.69 9.87 -10.97
CA TRP A 21 8.37 10.88 -11.80
C TRP A 21 7.39 11.91 -12.38
N SER A 22 6.31 11.44 -13.02
CA SER A 22 5.30 12.34 -13.62
C SER A 22 4.55 13.20 -12.61
N HIS A 23 4.59 12.84 -11.33
CA HIS A 23 3.99 13.61 -10.22
C HIS A 23 5.03 14.42 -9.42
N ALA A 24 6.23 14.59 -9.98
CA ALA A 24 7.32 15.39 -9.40
C ALA A 24 7.76 14.94 -8.00
N LEU A 25 7.65 13.65 -7.71
CA LEU A 25 8.12 13.05 -6.45
C LEU A 25 9.56 12.57 -6.54
N ILE A 26 10.07 12.32 -7.75
CA ILE A 26 11.46 11.92 -7.99
C ILE A 26 12.07 12.66 -9.17
N SER A 27 13.40 12.76 -9.17
CA SER A 27 14.17 13.41 -10.24
C SER A 27 14.28 12.55 -11.50
N ASP A 28 14.61 13.18 -12.63
CA ASP A 28 14.92 12.49 -13.90
C ASP A 28 16.05 11.47 -13.73
N GLU A 29 17.07 11.80 -12.95
CA GLU A 29 18.21 10.92 -12.68
C GLU A 29 17.77 9.66 -11.93
N THR A 30 16.99 9.83 -10.86
CA THR A 30 16.43 8.72 -10.07
C THR A 30 15.52 7.83 -10.93
N HIS A 31 14.61 8.43 -11.72
CA HIS A 31 13.72 7.70 -12.61
C HIS A 31 14.46 6.85 -13.66
N LEU A 32 15.42 7.45 -14.36
CA LEU A 32 16.23 6.77 -15.37
C LEU A 32 17.09 5.66 -14.74
N GLY A 33 17.62 5.89 -13.54
CA GLY A 33 18.35 4.90 -12.77
C GLY A 33 17.48 3.69 -12.41
N LEU A 34 16.29 3.93 -11.85
CA LEU A 34 15.32 2.89 -11.49
C LEU A 34 14.91 2.06 -12.72
N GLN A 35 14.54 2.71 -13.82
CA GLN A 35 14.15 2.00 -15.04
C GLN A 35 15.28 1.11 -15.59
N LYS A 36 16.53 1.58 -15.51
CA LYS A 36 17.68 0.86 -16.06
C LYS A 36 18.11 -0.31 -15.18
N TYR A 37 18.24 -0.08 -13.88
CA TYR A 37 18.87 -1.05 -12.97
C TYR A 37 17.84 -1.92 -12.24
N CYS A 38 16.67 -1.39 -11.86
CA CYS A 38 15.70 -2.14 -11.05
C CYS A 38 14.75 -3.02 -11.86
N LEU A 39 14.39 -2.65 -13.10
CA LEU A 39 13.52 -3.49 -13.93
C LEU A 39 14.21 -4.76 -14.45
N THR A 40 15.55 -4.77 -14.47
CA THR A 40 16.34 -5.90 -14.98
C THR A 40 16.92 -6.76 -13.86
N ASN A 41 17.42 -6.13 -12.79
CA ASN A 41 17.98 -6.81 -11.64
C ASN A 41 17.72 -6.02 -10.36
N SER A 42 16.60 -6.31 -9.72
CA SER A 42 16.18 -5.71 -8.45
C SER A 42 17.14 -5.97 -7.29
N SER A 43 18.05 -6.95 -7.42
CA SER A 43 19.05 -7.28 -6.39
C SER A 43 20.42 -6.61 -6.63
N SER A 44 20.55 -5.80 -7.68
CA SER A 44 21.79 -5.08 -7.98
C SER A 44 22.07 -3.98 -6.94
N LYS A 45 23.35 -3.65 -6.73
CA LYS A 45 23.74 -2.54 -5.85
C LYS A 45 23.20 -1.23 -6.40
N GLU A 46 23.27 -1.04 -7.71
CA GLU A 46 22.80 0.15 -8.40
C GLU A 46 21.28 0.34 -8.19
N CYS A 47 20.49 -0.73 -8.28
CA CYS A 47 19.07 -0.65 -7.97
C CYS A 47 18.83 -0.22 -6.52
N SER A 48 19.58 -0.79 -5.57
CA SER A 48 19.50 -0.39 -4.16
C SER A 48 19.85 1.09 -3.97
N ASP A 49 20.93 1.58 -4.60
CA ASP A 49 21.35 2.97 -4.52
C ASP A 49 20.24 3.92 -5.05
N PHE A 50 19.64 3.61 -6.20
CA PHE A 50 18.53 4.41 -6.77
C PHE A 50 17.21 4.27 -5.99
N SER A 51 16.94 3.11 -5.39
CA SER A 51 15.77 2.94 -4.51
C SER A 51 15.91 3.80 -3.25
N ASN A 52 17.10 3.87 -2.67
CA ASN A 52 17.36 4.76 -1.53
C ASN A 52 17.26 6.24 -1.93
N ALA A 53 17.69 6.61 -3.14
CA ALA A 53 17.50 7.96 -3.67
C ALA A 53 16.02 8.32 -3.82
N MET A 54 15.21 7.40 -4.39
CA MET A 54 13.76 7.53 -4.49
C MET A 54 13.12 7.74 -3.11
N ASP A 55 13.44 6.89 -2.13
CA ASP A 55 12.89 7.00 -0.78
C ASP A 55 13.26 8.34 -0.13
N THR A 56 14.48 8.82 -0.36
CA THR A 56 14.96 10.12 0.14
C THR A 56 14.26 11.31 -0.52
N GLU A 57 14.03 11.25 -1.84
CA GLU A 57 13.35 12.29 -2.62
C GLU A 57 11.86 12.41 -2.24
N ILE A 58 11.19 11.27 -2.04
CA ILE A 58 9.79 11.22 -1.59
C ILE A 58 9.67 11.74 -0.14
N GLY A 59 10.55 11.26 0.74
CA GLY A 59 10.57 11.58 2.17
C GLY A 59 9.37 11.04 2.96
N ASP A 60 9.32 11.36 4.24
CA ASP A 60 8.34 10.80 5.19
C ASP A 60 6.98 11.54 5.18
N ASN A 61 6.86 12.62 4.42
CA ASN A 61 5.68 13.51 4.44
C ASN A 61 4.72 13.29 3.26
N ILE A 62 4.78 12.13 2.61
CA ILE A 62 3.89 11.72 1.53
C ILE A 62 3.23 10.39 1.89
N ASP A 63 1.91 10.32 1.75
CA ASP A 63 1.17 9.06 1.88
C ASP A 63 1.14 8.34 0.53
N PRO A 64 1.73 7.12 0.40
CA PRO A 64 1.77 6.41 -0.87
C PRO A 64 0.39 5.95 -1.36
N TYR A 65 -0.63 5.88 -0.49
CA TYR A 65 -2.00 5.55 -0.89
C TYR A 65 -2.76 6.75 -1.44
N ASN A 66 -2.31 7.98 -1.16
CA ASN A 66 -2.88 9.21 -1.69
C ASN A 66 -1.89 10.37 -1.55
N ILE A 67 -1.12 10.64 -2.61
CA ILE A 67 -0.03 11.64 -2.59
C ILE A 67 -0.52 13.09 -2.42
N TYR A 68 -1.82 13.34 -2.61
CA TYR A 68 -2.45 14.65 -2.37
C TYR A 68 -3.29 14.65 -1.08
N GLY A 69 -3.29 13.54 -0.35
CA GLY A 69 -4.03 13.37 0.89
C GLY A 69 -3.36 14.06 2.08
N PRO A 70 -4.11 14.36 3.15
CA PRO A 70 -3.50 14.79 4.38
C PRO A 70 -2.73 13.63 5.02
N LEU A 71 -1.68 13.93 5.80
CA LEU A 71 -1.02 12.93 6.62
C LEU A 71 -1.80 12.63 7.89
N CYS A 72 -1.61 11.42 8.43
CA CYS A 72 -2.05 11.13 9.79
C CYS A 72 -1.00 11.64 10.79
N LEU A 73 -1.29 12.78 11.43
CA LEU A 73 -0.45 13.32 12.49
C LEU A 73 -0.95 12.80 13.85
N ASP A 74 -0.04 12.25 14.65
CA ASP A 74 -0.36 11.75 16.00
C ASP A 74 -0.96 12.86 16.89
N SER A 75 -1.93 12.46 17.71
CA SER A 75 -2.78 13.32 18.54
C SER A 75 -2.07 14.04 19.71
N ASN A 76 -0.73 14.07 19.74
CA ASN A 76 0.02 14.88 20.71
C ASN A 76 0.18 16.34 20.27
N SER A 77 -0.18 16.67 19.02
CA SER A 77 -0.36 18.07 18.64
C SER A 77 -1.76 18.53 19.05
N SER A 78 -1.81 19.55 19.91
CA SER A 78 -3.01 20.17 20.47
C SER A 78 -3.82 20.97 19.43
N SER A 79 -3.87 20.52 18.18
CA SER A 79 -4.65 21.14 17.12
C SER A 79 -5.91 20.33 16.87
N THR A 80 -6.98 20.74 17.53
CA THR A 80 -8.36 20.28 17.38
C THR A 80 -8.92 20.38 15.95
N GLU A 81 -8.14 20.84 14.97
CA GLU A 81 -8.60 21.28 13.64
C GLU A 81 -8.30 20.32 12.48
N ILE A 82 -7.40 19.32 12.62
CA ILE A 82 -7.21 18.26 11.59
C ILE A 82 -8.02 17.00 11.96
N LYS A 83 -9.15 17.18 12.65
CA LYS A 83 -10.07 16.08 12.92
C LYS A 83 -11.04 15.94 11.76
N ASN A 84 -10.81 14.92 10.93
CA ASN A 84 -11.84 14.25 10.14
C ASN A 84 -12.32 14.95 8.86
N LYS A 85 -11.51 15.75 8.16
CA LYS A 85 -11.90 16.17 6.81
C LYS A 85 -11.60 15.02 5.84
N LYS A 86 -12.65 14.27 5.48
CA LYS A 86 -12.62 13.28 4.40
C LYS A 86 -12.26 14.01 3.10
N ILE A 87 -11.06 13.78 2.59
CA ILE A 87 -10.65 14.27 1.28
C ILE A 87 -10.89 13.11 0.29
N TYR A 88 -11.83 13.30 -0.64
CA TYR A 88 -12.19 12.35 -1.70
C TYR A 88 -12.54 10.91 -1.30
N GLY A 89 -12.84 10.60 -0.03
CA GLY A 89 -13.00 9.19 0.38
C GLY A 89 -12.07 8.77 1.50
N TYR A 90 -10.88 9.37 1.52
CA TYR A 90 -9.74 8.88 2.26
C TYR A 90 -9.69 9.44 3.68
N TYR A 91 -9.40 8.55 4.63
CA TYR A 91 -9.22 8.85 6.05
C TYR A 91 -7.82 8.42 6.47
N PRO A 92 -6.84 9.35 6.48
CA PRO A 92 -5.43 9.01 6.75
C PRO A 92 -5.23 8.27 8.07
N CYS A 93 -5.98 8.62 9.11
CA CYS A 93 -5.92 7.97 10.43
C CYS A 93 -6.94 6.83 10.61
N GLY A 94 -7.58 6.35 9.54
CA GLY A 94 -8.64 5.34 9.63
C GLY A 94 -8.18 4.03 10.28
N SER A 95 -6.95 3.61 9.99
CA SER A 95 -6.33 2.40 10.56
C SER A 95 -6.25 2.45 12.10
N HIS A 96 -5.90 3.61 12.69
CA HIS A 96 -5.84 3.79 14.14
C HIS A 96 -7.22 3.62 14.80
N TYR A 97 -8.24 4.23 14.19
CA TYR A 97 -9.61 4.08 14.66
C TYR A 97 -10.06 2.62 14.60
N VAL A 98 -9.87 1.95 13.46
CA VAL A 98 -10.26 0.54 13.27
C VAL A 98 -9.55 -0.36 14.27
N ARG A 99 -8.23 -0.20 14.46
CA ARG A 99 -7.47 -0.95 15.44
C ARG A 99 -7.98 -0.75 16.86
N LYS A 100 -8.30 0.49 17.25
CA LYS A 100 -8.87 0.76 18.58
C LYS A 100 -10.25 0.11 18.74
N TYR A 101 -11.11 0.22 17.73
CA TYR A 101 -12.47 -0.30 17.76
C TYR A 101 -12.51 -1.83 17.83
N LEU A 102 -11.77 -2.53 16.96
CA LEU A 102 -11.75 -3.99 16.89
C LEU A 102 -11.06 -4.65 18.11
N ASN A 103 -10.35 -3.88 18.92
CA ASN A 103 -9.76 -4.35 20.18
C ASN A 103 -10.63 -4.05 21.42
N LEU A 104 -11.83 -3.47 21.26
CA LEU A 104 -12.77 -3.31 22.37
C LEU A 104 -13.35 -4.68 22.76
N PRO A 105 -13.39 -5.04 24.06
CA PRO A 105 -13.91 -6.33 24.50
C PRO A 105 -15.32 -6.63 24.00
N LYS A 106 -16.22 -5.63 24.04
CA LYS A 106 -17.60 -5.77 23.54
C LYS A 106 -17.67 -6.02 22.03
N VAL A 107 -16.73 -5.45 21.26
CA VAL A 107 -16.66 -5.66 19.81
C VAL A 107 -16.13 -7.05 19.50
N GLN A 108 -15.08 -7.49 20.22
CA GLN A 108 -14.56 -8.85 20.07
C GLN A 108 -15.61 -9.90 20.45
N GLU A 109 -16.34 -9.69 21.54
CA GLU A 109 -17.45 -10.55 21.96
C GLU A 109 -18.55 -10.64 20.88
N ALA A 110 -18.97 -9.49 20.34
CA ALA A 110 -20.01 -9.42 19.30
C ALA A 110 -19.57 -10.08 17.97
N LEU A 111 -18.27 -10.04 17.64
CA LEU A 111 -17.71 -10.69 16.46
C LEU A 111 -17.31 -12.15 16.70
N HIS A 112 -17.55 -12.68 17.91
CA HIS A 112 -17.04 -13.99 18.34
C HIS A 112 -15.52 -14.15 18.12
N ALA A 113 -14.79 -13.05 18.23
CA ALA A 113 -13.34 -13.00 18.17
C ALA A 113 -12.73 -13.16 19.58
N ASN A 114 -11.47 -13.57 19.66
CA ASN A 114 -10.72 -13.70 20.91
C ASN A 114 -11.39 -14.64 21.96
N THR A 115 -12.13 -15.65 21.51
CA THR A 115 -12.84 -16.61 22.39
C THR A 115 -11.89 -17.48 23.21
N THR A 116 -10.65 -17.66 22.74
CA THR A 116 -9.60 -18.47 23.39
C THR A 116 -8.62 -17.65 24.23
N LYS A 117 -8.85 -16.34 24.43
CA LYS A 117 -7.93 -15.41 25.11
C LYS A 117 -6.55 -15.34 24.44
N LEU A 118 -6.55 -14.88 23.18
CA LEU A 118 -5.36 -14.62 22.38
C LEU A 118 -4.39 -13.66 23.12
N PRO A 119 -3.07 -13.92 23.07
CA PRO A 119 -2.08 -13.14 23.79
C PRO A 119 -1.69 -11.83 23.08
N PHE A 120 -2.35 -11.49 21.97
CA PHE A 120 -2.06 -10.32 21.15
C PHE A 120 -3.35 -9.59 20.75
N PRO A 121 -3.28 -8.26 20.55
CA PRO A 121 -4.40 -7.52 20.00
C PRO A 121 -4.58 -7.82 18.51
N TRP A 122 -5.77 -7.54 18.00
CA TRP A 122 -6.01 -7.43 16.57
C TRP A 122 -5.13 -6.34 15.94
N SER A 123 -4.60 -6.59 14.75
CA SER A 123 -3.83 -5.64 13.94
C SER A 123 -4.26 -5.68 12.48
N THR A 124 -4.04 -4.57 11.76
CA THR A 124 -4.37 -4.45 10.33
C THR A 124 -3.60 -5.44 9.46
N CYS A 125 -2.30 -5.56 9.73
CA CYS A 125 -1.42 -6.54 9.08
C CYS A 125 -0.72 -7.36 10.17
N SER A 126 -0.41 -8.62 9.88
CA SER A 126 0.31 -9.50 10.80
C SER A 126 1.82 -9.23 10.70
N PRO A 127 2.51 -8.95 11.82
CA PRO A 127 3.97 -8.81 11.80
C PRO A 127 4.70 -10.15 11.64
N VAL A 128 3.99 -11.28 11.78
CA VAL A 128 4.55 -12.63 11.62
C VAL A 128 4.73 -12.99 10.15
N ILE A 129 3.86 -12.47 9.29
CA ILE A 129 3.88 -12.73 7.84
C ILE A 129 4.74 -11.65 7.20
N THR A 130 6.05 -11.89 7.12
CA THR A 130 7.01 -10.96 6.52
C THR A 130 7.23 -11.22 5.02
N GLN A 131 7.02 -12.45 4.57
CA GLN A 131 7.12 -12.85 3.17
C GLN A 131 5.97 -13.78 2.81
N TRP A 132 5.26 -13.45 1.74
CA TRP A 132 4.21 -14.29 1.18
C TRP A 132 4.75 -14.98 -0.06
N ILE A 133 4.93 -16.31 0.01
CA ILE A 133 5.58 -17.09 -1.06
C ILE A 133 4.61 -17.51 -2.17
N ASP A 134 3.30 -17.40 -1.95
CA ASP A 134 2.27 -17.71 -2.95
C ASP A 134 1.79 -16.42 -3.63
N SER A 135 2.73 -15.77 -4.33
CA SER A 135 2.51 -14.52 -5.08
C SER A 135 3.04 -14.70 -6.50
N PRO A 136 2.22 -15.17 -7.45
CA PRO A 136 2.67 -15.28 -8.84
C PRO A 136 2.95 -13.88 -9.41
N PRO A 137 3.95 -13.73 -10.29
CA PRO A 137 4.35 -12.41 -10.81
C PRO A 137 3.30 -11.78 -11.74
N SER A 138 2.28 -12.53 -12.14
CA SER A 138 1.23 -12.05 -13.03
C SER A 138 -0.07 -12.82 -12.88
N MET A 139 -1.18 -12.07 -12.77
CA MET A 139 -2.55 -12.60 -12.78
C MET A 139 -3.16 -12.64 -14.18
N ILE A 140 -2.48 -12.11 -15.21
CA ILE A 140 -2.97 -12.09 -16.60
C ILE A 140 -3.41 -13.47 -17.10
N PRO A 141 -2.67 -14.58 -16.87
CA PRO A 141 -3.11 -15.92 -17.31
C PRO A 141 -4.41 -16.38 -16.65
N ILE A 142 -4.68 -15.94 -15.42
CA ILE A 142 -5.93 -16.23 -14.71
C ILE A 142 -7.06 -15.39 -15.29
N TYR A 143 -6.85 -14.09 -15.49
CA TYR A 143 -7.85 -13.21 -16.10
C TYR A 143 -8.28 -13.69 -17.49
N LYS A 144 -7.33 -14.14 -18.33
CA LYS A 144 -7.64 -14.75 -19.64
C LYS A 144 -8.59 -15.96 -19.52
N ARG A 145 -8.35 -16.84 -18.53
CA ARG A 145 -9.21 -18.00 -18.28
C ARG A 145 -10.60 -17.61 -17.78
N LEU A 146 -10.69 -16.65 -16.86
CA LEU A 146 -11.97 -16.17 -16.32
C LEU A 146 -12.82 -15.49 -17.42
N ILE A 147 -12.20 -14.68 -18.27
CA ILE A 147 -12.86 -14.03 -19.41
C ILE A 147 -13.36 -15.09 -20.41
N ALA A 148 -12.55 -16.10 -20.72
CA ALA A 148 -12.96 -17.22 -21.58
C ALA A 148 -14.17 -17.99 -21.03
N SER A 149 -14.28 -18.07 -19.69
CA SER A 149 -15.43 -18.63 -18.97
C SER A 149 -16.63 -17.66 -18.85
N ARG A 150 -16.63 -16.54 -19.58
CA ARG A 150 -17.69 -15.52 -19.60
C ARG A 150 -17.92 -14.82 -18.26
N LEU A 151 -16.92 -14.79 -17.37
CA LEU A 151 -16.98 -13.98 -16.17
C LEU A 151 -16.68 -12.52 -16.50
N GLN A 152 -17.53 -11.63 -16.03
CA GLN A 152 -17.33 -10.19 -16.15
C GLN A 152 -16.37 -9.70 -15.08
N ILE A 153 -15.34 -8.98 -15.52
CA ILE A 153 -14.28 -8.47 -14.67
C ILE A 153 -14.23 -6.96 -14.81
N LEU A 154 -14.42 -6.28 -13.69
CA LEU A 154 -14.23 -4.83 -13.57
C LEU A 154 -12.93 -4.58 -12.81
N MET A 155 -12.02 -3.83 -13.40
CA MET A 155 -10.84 -3.27 -12.73
C MET A 155 -11.08 -1.78 -12.56
N PHE A 156 -10.86 -1.23 -11.36
CA PHE A 156 -11.11 0.16 -11.02
C PHE A 156 -10.05 0.72 -10.08
#